data_AF-A0A2D7PSD1-F1
#
_entry.id   AF-A0A2D7PSD1-F1
#
_cell.length_a   1.000
_cell.length_b   1.000
_cell.length_c   1.000
_cell.angle_alpha   90.00
_cell.angle_beta   90.00
_cell.angle_gamma   90.00
#
_symmetry.space_group_name_H-M   'P 1'
#
loop_
_entity.id
_entity.type
_entity.pdbx_description
1 polymer ?
#
loop_
_entity_poly.entity_id
_entity_poly.type
_entity_poly.pdbx_seq_one_letter_code
_entity_poly.pdbx_strand_id
1 'polypeptide(L)'
;MSAEIPRRGFLGLAAAAAAGSVVPWMTSSRPAQAKGPATNMDPDVVLTDLVAGNQRYVAGDQQPSVVASIHEDFTWGQAPRAVVLGLGDFSVSPEIIFDQAREDLFVMGVPGSGVDEHGLASVEYATAVLRTRLVLILGKGQRGAADVEESLAHAQSSAGQLAGSDPLISKSVASGQVKILAGVHDLATGKVEILR
;
A
#
# COMPACT_ATOMS: atom_id res chain seq x y z
N MET A 1 -4.89 -76.14 40.88
CA MET A 1 -6.19 -75.56 41.24
C MET A 1 -6.26 -74.24 40.47
N SER A 2 -6.74 -74.25 39.23
CA SER A 2 -8.17 -74.03 38.86
C SER A 2 -8.66 -72.74 39.52
N ALA A 3 -9.09 -71.69 38.82
CA ALA A 3 -10.02 -71.65 37.69
C ALA A 3 -9.85 -70.30 36.97
N GLU A 4 -9.83 -70.28 35.64
CA GLU A 4 -10.97 -69.84 34.81
C GLU A 4 -11.89 -68.79 35.47
N ILE A 5 -11.82 -67.55 34.95
CA ILE A 5 -12.84 -66.52 35.17
C ILE A 5 -13.51 -66.24 33.80
N PRO A 6 -14.86 -66.12 33.74
CA PRO A 6 -15.64 -66.41 32.55
C PRO A 6 -15.89 -65.21 31.63
N ARG A 7 -16.10 -65.53 30.33
CA ARG A 7 -16.62 -64.65 29.28
C ARG A 7 -18.15 -64.51 29.37
N ARG A 8 -18.65 -63.31 29.68
CA ARG A 8 -19.99 -62.77 29.31
C ARG A 8 -19.82 -61.24 29.27
N GLY A 9 -19.79 -60.53 28.14
CA GLY A 9 -20.72 -60.58 27.02
C GLY A 9 -21.77 -59.50 27.23
N PHE A 10 -21.49 -58.25 26.83
CA PHE A 10 -22.51 -57.29 26.39
C PHE A 10 -21.87 -56.30 25.40
N LEU A 11 -22.35 -56.37 24.16
CA LEU A 11 -22.16 -55.37 23.12
C LEU A 11 -22.70 -54.01 23.61
N GLY A 12 -21.87 -52.99 23.49
CA GLY A 12 -22.30 -51.59 23.47
C GLY A 12 -21.55 -50.90 22.33
N LEU A 13 -22.13 -50.95 21.13
CA LEU A 13 -21.63 -50.25 19.96
C LEU A 13 -21.97 -48.76 20.13
N ALA A 14 -20.99 -47.93 20.45
CA ALA A 14 -21.12 -46.48 20.37
C ALA A 14 -20.09 -45.96 19.36
N ALA A 15 -20.52 -45.83 18.11
CA ALA A 15 -19.79 -45.16 17.06
C ALA A 15 -19.78 -43.65 17.35
N ALA A 16 -18.62 -43.09 17.71
CA ALA A 16 -18.39 -41.66 17.63
C ALA A 16 -17.55 -41.38 16.38
N ALA A 17 -18.21 -40.88 15.34
CA ALA A 17 -17.56 -40.34 14.17
C ALA A 17 -16.68 -39.14 14.62
N ALA A 18 -15.36 -39.29 14.54
CA ALA A 18 -14.46 -38.15 14.57
C ALA A 18 -14.67 -37.39 13.26
N ALA A 19 -15.63 -36.45 13.27
CA ALA A 19 -15.77 -35.46 12.22
C ALA A 19 -14.47 -34.66 12.16
N GLY A 20 -13.62 -34.99 11.20
CA GLY A 20 -12.42 -34.23 10.88
C GLY A 20 -12.82 -32.83 10.48
N SER A 21 -12.74 -31.90 11.42
CA SER A 21 -12.75 -30.47 11.12
C SER A 21 -11.42 -30.14 10.45
N VAL A 22 -11.36 -30.31 9.14
CA VAL A 22 -10.34 -29.68 8.31
C VAL A 22 -10.58 -28.18 8.44
N VAL A 23 -9.75 -27.52 9.25
CA VAL A 23 -9.80 -26.07 9.41
C VAL A 23 -9.43 -25.47 8.05
N PRO A 24 -10.33 -24.78 7.32
CA PRO A 24 -10.08 -24.36 5.94
C PRO A 24 -9.17 -23.12 5.84
N TRP A 25 -8.47 -22.74 6.92
CA TRP A 25 -7.71 -21.50 6.98
C TRP A 25 -6.38 -21.52 6.19
N MET A 26 -6.08 -22.63 5.50
CA MET A 26 -4.77 -22.86 4.90
C MET A 26 -4.85 -23.15 3.40
N THR A 27 -5.67 -22.43 2.63
CA THR A 27 -5.61 -22.51 1.16
C THR A 27 -5.92 -21.17 0.48
N SER A 28 -5.10 -20.14 0.71
CA SER A 28 -4.92 -19.09 -0.31
C SER A 28 -3.61 -18.33 -0.11
N SER A 29 -2.51 -19.03 0.05
CA SER A 29 -1.19 -18.44 -0.22
C SER A 29 -1.04 -18.35 -1.74
N ARG A 30 -1.62 -17.31 -2.34
CA ARG A 30 -1.23 -16.95 -3.71
C ARG A 30 0.28 -16.68 -3.64
N PRO A 31 1.13 -17.28 -4.50
CA PRO A 31 2.55 -17.00 -4.47
C PRO A 31 2.74 -15.49 -4.61
N ALA A 32 3.61 -14.91 -3.78
CA ALA A 32 4.05 -13.53 -3.95
C ALA A 32 4.52 -13.39 -5.39
N GLN A 33 3.71 -12.74 -6.22
CA GLN A 33 4.05 -12.52 -7.61
C GLN A 33 5.11 -11.42 -7.57
N ALA A 34 6.39 -11.81 -7.70
CA ALA A 34 7.48 -10.87 -7.92
C ALA A 34 7.09 -9.97 -9.11
N LYS A 35 6.62 -8.77 -8.80
CA LYS A 35 6.19 -7.82 -9.81
C LYS A 35 7.49 -7.28 -10.40
N GLY A 36 7.70 -7.56 -11.68
CA GLY A 36 8.88 -7.06 -12.41
C GLY A 36 8.99 -5.53 -12.32
N PRO A 37 10.14 -4.94 -12.67
CA PRO A 37 10.38 -3.52 -12.51
C PRO A 37 9.26 -2.69 -13.16
N ALA A 38 8.87 -1.58 -12.52
CA ALA A 38 7.84 -0.64 -12.99
C ALA A 38 8.16 0.06 -14.34
N THR A 39 9.19 -0.41 -15.04
CA THR A 39 9.80 0.17 -16.25
C THR A 39 8.90 0.15 -17.49
N ASN A 40 7.66 -0.36 -17.43
CA ASN A 40 6.66 -0.17 -18.48
C ASN A 40 5.21 -0.14 -17.97
N MET A 41 4.99 0.41 -16.77
CA MET A 41 3.64 0.53 -16.21
C MET A 41 3.04 1.89 -16.54
N ASP A 42 1.79 1.89 -17.02
CA ASP A 42 0.99 3.09 -17.21
C ASP A 42 0.73 3.75 -15.83
N PRO A 43 1.04 5.05 -15.64
CA PRO A 43 0.71 5.77 -14.40
C PRO A 43 -0.75 5.65 -13.97
N ASP A 44 -1.70 5.50 -14.91
CA ASP A 44 -3.12 5.32 -14.60
C ASP A 44 -3.44 3.97 -13.98
N VAL A 45 -2.70 2.93 -14.36
CA VAL A 45 -2.81 1.61 -13.71
C VAL A 45 -2.31 1.70 -12.27
N VAL A 46 -1.17 2.39 -12.06
CA VAL A 46 -0.64 2.61 -10.70
C VAL A 46 -1.64 3.37 -9.83
N LEU A 47 -2.21 4.46 -10.37
CA LEU A 47 -3.23 5.24 -9.67
C LEU A 47 -4.46 4.38 -9.32
N THR A 48 -4.93 3.58 -10.28
CA THR A 48 -6.08 2.69 -10.08
C THR A 48 -5.81 1.67 -8.96
N ASP A 49 -4.62 1.08 -8.94
CA ASP A 49 -4.20 0.15 -7.89
C ASP A 49 -4.21 0.82 -6.50
N LEU A 50 -3.69 2.06 -6.38
CA LEU A 50 -3.69 2.81 -5.12
C LEU A 50 -5.12 3.13 -4.66
N VAL A 51 -5.97 3.60 -5.56
CA VAL A 51 -7.38 3.91 -5.23
C VAL A 51 -8.12 2.66 -4.76
N ALA A 52 -7.93 1.52 -5.44
CA ALA A 52 -8.53 0.25 -5.04
C ALA A 52 -8.00 -0.23 -3.68
N GLY A 53 -6.71 -0.01 -3.40
CA GLY A 53 -6.11 -0.31 -2.11
C GLY A 53 -6.67 0.54 -0.97
N ASN A 54 -6.85 1.85 -1.19
CA ASN A 54 -7.50 2.71 -0.21
C ASN A 54 -8.96 2.34 0.03
N GLN A 55 -9.68 1.89 -0.99
CA GLN A 55 -11.04 1.36 -0.81
C GLN A 55 -11.07 0.13 0.09
N ARG A 56 -10.10 -0.79 -0.04
CA ARG A 56 -9.97 -1.95 0.86
C ARG A 56 -9.63 -1.53 2.29
N TYR A 57 -8.71 -0.58 2.46
CA TYR A 57 -8.37 0.00 3.77
C TYR A 57 -9.61 0.57 4.48
N VAL A 58 -10.37 1.43 3.78
CA VAL A 58 -11.60 2.04 4.33
C VAL A 58 -12.68 1.00 4.63
N ALA A 59 -12.76 -0.08 3.85
CA ALA A 59 -13.70 -1.18 4.08
C ALA A 59 -13.27 -2.16 5.19
N GLY A 60 -12.03 -2.07 5.68
CA GLY A 60 -11.45 -3.05 6.60
C GLY A 60 -11.18 -4.43 5.97
N ASP A 61 -11.15 -4.52 4.63
CA ASP A 61 -10.91 -5.75 3.85
C ASP A 61 -9.50 -5.74 3.25
N GLN A 62 -8.54 -5.31 4.06
CA GLN A 62 -7.13 -5.27 3.65
C GLN A 62 -6.59 -6.67 3.44
N GLN A 63 -5.68 -6.80 2.47
CA GLN A 63 -4.99 -8.06 2.32
C GLN A 63 -4.00 -8.24 3.48
N PRO A 64 -3.79 -9.48 3.97
CA PRO A 64 -2.75 -9.74 4.94
C PRO A 64 -1.42 -9.20 4.41
N SER A 65 -0.92 -8.16 5.04
CA SER A 65 0.34 -7.56 4.64
C SER A 65 1.43 -8.61 4.83
N VAL A 66 2.33 -8.75 3.85
CA VAL A 66 3.49 -9.66 3.90
C VAL A 66 4.54 -9.16 4.91
N VAL A 67 4.11 -8.49 5.99
CA VAL A 67 4.94 -8.12 7.14
C VAL A 67 5.31 -9.37 7.96
N ALA A 68 4.69 -10.53 7.70
CA ALA A 68 5.06 -11.80 8.31
C ALA A 68 6.32 -12.46 7.68
N SER A 69 6.82 -11.97 6.54
CA SER A 69 7.94 -12.59 5.80
C SER A 69 9.22 -11.75 5.87
N ILE A 70 9.51 -11.15 7.03
CA ILE A 70 10.64 -10.22 7.23
C ILE A 70 12.03 -10.88 7.05
N HIS A 71 12.15 -12.20 6.92
CA HIS A 71 13.45 -12.86 7.14
C HIS A 71 14.19 -13.54 5.99
N GLU A 72 13.68 -13.72 4.77
CA GLU A 72 14.42 -14.60 3.82
C GLU A 72 14.81 -14.04 2.45
N ASP A 73 14.20 -12.99 1.91
CA ASP A 73 14.52 -12.54 0.55
C ASP A 73 14.76 -11.02 0.45
N PHE A 74 15.81 -10.51 1.12
CA PHE A 74 16.34 -9.18 0.82
C PHE A 74 17.07 -9.20 -0.53
N THR A 75 16.31 -9.36 -1.62
CA THR A 75 16.83 -9.23 -2.97
C THR A 75 17.12 -7.77 -3.26
N TRP A 76 18.36 -7.48 -3.61
CA TRP A 76 18.84 -6.14 -3.91
C TRP A 76 18.08 -5.53 -5.10
N GLY A 77 17.22 -4.55 -4.82
CA GLY A 77 16.51 -3.75 -5.83
C GLY A 77 15.11 -3.38 -5.38
N GLN A 78 14.92 -2.15 -4.89
CA GLN A 78 13.58 -1.57 -4.72
C GLN A 78 13.09 -1.10 -6.10
N ALA A 79 11.86 -1.45 -6.48
CA ALA A 79 11.24 -1.02 -7.73
C ALA A 79 9.87 -0.37 -7.46
N PRO A 80 9.83 0.72 -6.67
CA PRO A 80 8.58 1.38 -6.35
C PRO A 80 7.90 1.85 -7.63
N ARG A 81 6.58 1.72 -7.66
CA ARG A 81 5.75 2.20 -8.78
C ARG A 81 5.24 3.61 -8.55
N ALA A 82 5.14 4.03 -7.29
CA ALA A 82 4.67 5.35 -6.90
C ALA A 82 5.57 5.99 -5.82
N VAL A 83 5.69 7.30 -5.88
CA VAL A 83 6.18 8.15 -4.81
C VAL A 83 4.98 8.72 -4.07
N VAL A 84 4.98 8.66 -2.75
CA VAL A 84 3.97 9.32 -1.91
C VAL A 84 4.67 10.35 -1.02
N LEU A 85 4.38 11.63 -1.26
CA LEU A 85 4.87 12.77 -0.49
C LEU A 85 3.79 13.23 0.48
N GLY A 86 4.04 13.11 1.78
CA GLY A 86 3.10 13.57 2.81
C GLY A 86 3.44 14.97 3.26
N LEU A 87 2.47 15.89 3.25
CA LEU A 87 2.64 17.19 3.88
C LEU A 87 2.62 17.03 5.41
N GLY A 88 3.79 17.15 6.02
CA GLY A 88 4.06 16.84 7.43
C GLY A 88 4.14 15.33 7.70
N ASP A 89 3.97 14.95 8.97
CA ASP A 89 4.09 13.55 9.37
C ASP A 89 2.89 12.70 8.92
N PHE A 90 3.14 11.44 8.56
CA PHE A 90 2.12 10.44 8.34
C PHE A 90 1.64 9.85 9.68
N SER A 91 0.36 10.04 10.02
CA SER A 91 -0.23 9.39 11.20
C SER A 91 -0.45 7.89 11.00
N VAL A 92 -0.56 7.45 9.74
CA VAL A 92 -0.64 6.06 9.32
C VAL A 92 0.21 5.93 8.04
N SER A 93 0.99 4.84 7.95
CA SER A 93 1.88 4.62 6.80
C SER A 93 1.08 4.57 5.49
N PRO A 94 1.53 5.22 4.41
CA PRO A 94 0.88 5.13 3.09
C PRO A 94 0.75 3.69 2.57
N GLU A 95 1.70 2.81 2.89
CA GLU A 95 1.64 1.38 2.59
C GLU A 95 0.38 0.73 3.18
N ILE A 96 0.00 1.15 4.39
CA ILE A 96 -1.21 0.67 5.07
C ILE A 96 -2.45 1.32 4.45
N ILE A 97 -2.46 2.65 4.29
CA ILE A 97 -3.62 3.41 3.77
C ILE A 97 -3.97 2.98 2.34
N PHE A 98 -2.98 2.60 1.53
CA PHE A 98 -3.17 2.13 0.17
C PHE A 98 -3.09 0.61 0.02
N ASP A 99 -2.98 -0.16 1.11
CA ASP A 99 -2.90 -1.63 1.06
C ASP A 99 -1.87 -2.12 0.03
N GLN A 100 -0.65 -1.57 0.09
CA GLN A 100 0.47 -1.89 -0.80
C GLN A 100 1.61 -2.56 -0.04
N ALA A 101 2.50 -3.24 -0.77
CA ALA A 101 3.74 -3.75 -0.21
C ALA A 101 4.76 -2.62 0.03
N ARG A 102 5.74 -2.84 0.91
CA ARG A 102 6.75 -1.83 1.26
C ARG A 102 7.62 -1.45 0.06
N GLU A 103 7.89 -2.40 -0.81
CA GLU A 103 8.69 -2.24 -2.03
C GLU A 103 7.94 -1.52 -3.16
N ASP A 104 6.61 -1.36 -3.05
CA ASP A 104 5.78 -0.74 -4.09
C ASP A 104 5.75 0.80 -3.98
N LEU A 105 5.96 1.35 -2.79
CA LEU A 105 5.88 2.78 -2.52
C LEU A 105 7.22 3.35 -2.08
N PHE A 106 7.59 4.48 -2.66
CA PHE A 106 8.64 5.34 -2.12
C PHE A 106 7.96 6.45 -1.30
N VAL A 107 8.04 6.35 0.02
CA VAL A 107 7.34 7.26 0.94
C VAL A 107 8.30 8.28 1.53
N MET A 108 7.90 9.56 1.53
CA MET A 108 8.65 10.64 2.16
C MET A 108 7.71 11.67 2.78
N GLY A 109 8.03 12.14 3.99
CA GLY A 109 7.42 13.33 4.57
C GLY A 109 8.14 14.58 4.07
N VAL A 110 7.38 15.59 3.66
CA VAL A 110 7.89 16.92 3.30
C VAL A 110 7.26 17.97 4.23
N PRO A 111 7.84 19.18 4.35
CA PRO A 111 7.24 20.23 5.16
C PRO A 111 5.78 20.52 4.75
N GLY A 112 4.93 20.89 5.72
CA GLY A 112 3.53 21.24 5.47
C GLY A 112 3.32 22.43 4.53
N SER A 113 4.38 23.20 4.26
CA SER A 113 4.42 24.29 3.29
C SER A 113 4.63 23.86 1.84
N GLY A 114 5.00 22.59 1.60
CA GLY A 114 5.21 22.04 0.26
C GLY A 114 6.54 21.31 0.08
N VAL A 115 6.87 21.01 -1.19
CA VAL A 115 8.08 20.28 -1.59
C VAL A 115 9.27 21.24 -1.64
N ASP A 116 10.32 20.94 -0.87
CA ASP A 116 11.60 21.67 -0.87
C ASP A 116 12.62 21.03 -1.83
N GLU A 117 13.85 21.54 -1.84
CA GLU A 117 14.94 21.03 -2.69
C GLU A 117 15.27 19.56 -2.41
N HIS A 118 15.14 19.11 -1.16
CA HIS A 118 15.37 17.71 -0.78
C HIS A 118 14.26 16.79 -1.30
N GLY A 119 13.01 17.25 -1.22
CA GLY A 119 11.87 16.55 -1.80
C GLY A 119 11.99 16.46 -3.33
N LEU A 120 12.38 17.55 -4.00
CA LEU A 120 12.62 17.56 -5.44
C LEU A 120 13.69 16.55 -5.85
N ALA A 121 14.88 16.60 -5.23
CA ALA A 121 15.97 15.67 -5.52
C ALA A 121 15.56 14.20 -5.31
N SER A 122 14.71 13.95 -4.31
CA SER A 122 14.19 12.60 -4.03
C SER A 122 13.22 12.13 -5.10
N VAL A 123 12.34 13.01 -5.60
CA VAL A 123 11.46 12.70 -6.73
C VAL A 123 12.26 12.47 -8.01
N GLU A 124 13.30 13.27 -8.26
CA GLU A 124 14.21 13.07 -9.40
C GLU A 124 14.90 11.71 -9.32
N TYR A 125 15.42 11.35 -8.16
CA TYR A 125 16.01 10.04 -7.94
C TYR A 125 15.00 8.91 -8.20
N ALA A 126 13.81 9.01 -7.61
CA ALA A 126 12.77 8.00 -7.80
C ALA A 126 12.33 7.88 -9.27
N THR A 127 12.23 9.00 -9.98
CA THR A 127 11.81 9.03 -11.39
C THR A 127 12.91 8.53 -12.33
N ALA A 128 14.14 9.01 -12.15
CA ALA A 128 15.25 8.76 -13.08
C ALA A 128 15.96 7.43 -12.80
N VAL A 129 16.10 7.06 -11.52
CA VAL A 129 16.82 5.85 -11.10
C VAL A 129 15.85 4.70 -10.82
N LEU A 130 14.84 4.92 -9.97
CA LEU A 130 13.89 3.87 -9.59
C LEU A 130 12.76 3.66 -10.62
N ARG A 131 12.62 4.58 -11.58
CA ARG A 131 11.63 4.52 -12.67
C ARG A 131 10.18 4.48 -12.18
N THR A 132 9.89 5.20 -11.10
CA THR A 132 8.52 5.41 -10.61
C THR A 132 7.65 6.08 -11.68
N ARG A 133 6.35 5.81 -11.64
CA ARG A 133 5.38 6.24 -12.66
C ARG A 133 4.36 7.23 -12.15
N LEU A 134 4.18 7.27 -10.84
CA LEU A 134 3.23 8.15 -10.18
C LEU A 134 3.94 8.89 -9.05
N VAL A 135 3.65 10.18 -8.90
CA VAL A 135 3.98 10.97 -7.72
C VAL A 135 2.67 11.49 -7.16
N LEU A 136 2.37 11.16 -5.91
CA LEU A 136 1.17 11.59 -5.21
C LEU A 136 1.58 12.45 -4.02
N ILE A 137 1.15 13.72 -4.03
CA ILE A 137 1.33 14.63 -2.89
C ILE A 137 0.06 14.62 -2.06
N LEU A 138 0.18 14.24 -0.80
CA LEU A 138 -0.93 14.09 0.12
C LEU A 138 -0.90 15.20 1.18
N GLY A 139 -1.92 16.05 1.11
CA GLY A 139 -2.38 16.79 2.26
C GLY A 139 -3.08 15.86 3.27
N LYS A 140 -3.41 16.39 4.44
CA LYS A 140 -4.15 15.69 5.47
C LYS A 140 -5.10 16.63 6.20
N GLY A 141 -6.15 16.06 6.76
CA GLY A 141 -6.99 16.75 7.74
C GLY A 141 -8.32 16.00 7.91
N GLN A 142 -9.28 16.62 8.58
CA GLN A 142 -10.61 16.04 8.78
C GLN A 142 -11.64 16.76 7.92
N ARG A 143 -12.42 16.02 7.12
CA ARG A 143 -13.43 16.63 6.24
C ARG A 143 -14.32 17.63 6.98
N GLY A 144 -14.48 18.82 6.40
CA GLY A 144 -15.28 19.91 6.98
C GLY A 144 -14.49 20.85 7.91
N ALA A 145 -13.24 20.54 8.23
CA ALA A 145 -12.33 21.45 8.91
C ALA A 145 -11.56 22.32 7.91
N ALA A 146 -11.23 23.56 8.32
CA ALA A 146 -10.58 24.56 7.44
C ALA A 146 -9.14 24.18 7.07
N ASP A 147 -8.48 23.39 7.90
CA ASP A 147 -7.12 22.88 7.69
C ASP A 147 -7.02 21.91 6.50
N VAL A 148 -8.09 21.16 6.18
CA VAL A 148 -8.15 20.28 5.01
C VAL A 148 -8.03 21.04 3.71
N GLU A 149 -8.76 22.15 3.57
CA GLU A 149 -8.78 22.94 2.34
C GLU A 149 -7.41 23.58 2.10
N GLU A 150 -6.81 24.14 3.16
CA GLU A 150 -5.46 24.69 3.11
C GLU A 150 -4.42 23.62 2.77
N SER A 151 -4.50 22.45 3.42
CA SER A 151 -3.59 21.33 3.15
C SER A 151 -3.71 20.83 1.71
N LEU A 152 -4.92 20.76 1.17
CA LEU A 152 -5.18 20.38 -0.21
C LEU A 152 -4.63 21.41 -1.20
N ALA A 153 -4.85 22.71 -0.92
CA ALA A 153 -4.29 23.79 -1.74
C ALA A 153 -2.76 23.77 -1.77
N HIS A 154 -2.11 23.50 -0.64
CA HIS A 154 -0.65 23.31 -0.58
C HIS A 154 -0.20 22.09 -1.38
N ALA A 155 -0.95 20.98 -1.31
CA ALA A 155 -0.64 19.77 -2.09
C ALA A 155 -0.74 20.04 -3.60
N GLN A 156 -1.79 20.74 -4.04
CA GLN A 156 -1.96 21.14 -5.44
C GLN A 156 -0.87 22.09 -5.92
N SER A 157 -0.57 23.13 -5.13
CA SER A 157 0.50 24.08 -5.45
C SER A 157 1.84 23.36 -5.59
N SER A 158 2.15 22.46 -4.66
CA SER A 158 3.37 21.64 -4.69
C SER A 158 3.42 20.73 -5.92
N ALA A 159 2.29 20.11 -6.29
CA ALA A 159 2.21 19.28 -7.49
C ALA A 159 2.47 20.08 -8.76
N GLY A 160 1.90 21.28 -8.87
CA GLY A 160 2.13 22.19 -9.99
C GLY A 160 3.57 22.68 -10.08
N GLN A 161 4.17 23.05 -8.94
CA GLN A 161 5.58 23.44 -8.88
C GLN A 161 6.50 22.29 -9.31
N LEU A 162 6.28 21.10 -8.76
CA LEU A 162 7.10 19.93 -9.05
C LEU A 162 6.99 19.50 -10.52
N ALA A 163 5.81 19.61 -11.13
CA ALA A 163 5.62 19.33 -12.55
C ALA A 163 6.40 20.29 -13.46
N GLY A 164 6.74 21.50 -12.98
CA GLY A 164 7.44 22.53 -13.75
C GLY A 164 8.87 22.85 -13.28
N SER A 165 9.36 22.25 -12.19
CA SER A 165 10.58 22.70 -11.50
C SER A 165 11.89 22.31 -12.21
N ASP A 166 11.99 21.08 -12.72
CA ASP A 166 13.21 20.53 -13.29
C ASP A 166 12.99 19.98 -14.73
N PRO A 167 13.97 20.14 -15.66
CA PRO A 167 13.86 19.61 -17.02
C PRO A 167 13.63 18.09 -17.12
N LEU A 168 14.08 17.27 -16.16
CA LEU A 168 13.84 15.83 -16.14
C LEU A 168 12.39 15.52 -15.78
N ILE A 169 11.87 16.15 -14.72
CA ILE A 169 10.49 15.93 -14.26
C ILE A 169 9.50 16.47 -15.27
N SER A 170 9.65 17.74 -15.69
CA SER A 170 8.76 18.37 -16.67
C SER A 170 8.70 17.62 -18.00
N LYS A 171 9.84 17.10 -18.50
CA LYS A 171 9.85 16.24 -19.71
C LYS A 171 9.16 14.90 -19.48
N SER A 172 9.36 14.29 -18.31
CA SER A 172 8.72 13.01 -17.95
C SER A 172 7.21 13.15 -17.80
N VAL A 173 6.73 14.29 -17.30
CA VAL A 173 5.31 14.63 -17.25
C VAL A 173 4.77 14.90 -18.64
N ALA A 174 5.46 15.72 -19.44
CA ALA A 174 5.03 16.06 -20.80
C ALA A 174 4.96 14.85 -21.74
N SER A 175 5.82 13.83 -21.54
CA SER A 175 5.80 12.58 -22.30
C SER A 175 4.79 11.55 -21.78
N GLY A 176 4.11 11.85 -20.67
CA GLY A 176 3.19 10.90 -20.00
C GLY A 176 3.91 9.75 -19.27
N GLN A 177 5.24 9.80 -19.17
CA GLN A 177 6.02 8.78 -18.48
C GLN A 177 5.75 8.77 -16.97
N VAL A 178 5.51 9.95 -16.39
CA VAL A 178 5.20 10.16 -14.98
C VAL A 178 3.95 11.01 -14.86
N LYS A 179 3.08 10.65 -13.92
CA LYS A 179 1.92 11.46 -13.52
C LYS A 179 2.15 12.02 -12.13
N ILE A 180 1.89 13.32 -11.94
CA ILE A 180 1.97 13.99 -10.63
C ILE A 180 0.56 14.43 -10.25
N LEU A 181 0.10 14.01 -9.08
CA LEU A 181 -1.24 14.31 -8.57
C LEU A 181 -1.17 14.83 -7.13
N ALA A 182 -2.21 15.55 -6.74
CA ALA A 182 -2.46 15.95 -5.38
C ALA A 182 -3.67 15.20 -4.82
N GLY A 183 -3.70 14.97 -3.52
CA GLY A 183 -4.86 14.46 -2.83
C GLY A 183 -4.87 14.85 -1.37
N VAL A 184 -5.95 14.50 -0.67
CA VAL A 184 -6.08 14.68 0.77
C VAL A 184 -6.46 13.38 1.45
N HIS A 185 -5.76 13.08 2.54
CA HIS A 185 -6.09 11.98 3.43
C HIS A 185 -7.00 12.48 4.56
N ASP A 186 -8.22 11.95 4.62
CA ASP A 186 -9.18 12.19 5.69
C ASP A 186 -8.81 11.38 6.92
N LEU A 187 -8.33 12.05 7.96
CA LEU A 187 -7.84 11.43 9.19
C LEU A 187 -8.94 10.72 10.01
N ALA A 188 -10.21 11.07 9.82
CA ALA A 188 -11.32 10.45 10.54
C ALA A 188 -11.76 9.13 9.90
N THR A 189 -11.66 9.02 8.58
CA THR A 189 -12.20 7.89 7.82
C THR A 189 -11.14 7.02 7.17
N GLY A 190 -9.90 7.51 7.06
CA GLY A 190 -8.85 6.85 6.32
C GLY A 190 -8.95 6.99 4.80
N LYS A 191 -9.98 7.69 4.31
CA LYS A 191 -10.25 7.86 2.89
C LYS A 191 -9.25 8.83 2.27
N VAL A 192 -8.74 8.50 1.10
CA VAL A 192 -7.93 9.40 0.28
C VAL A 192 -8.77 9.90 -0.90
N GLU A 193 -8.85 11.21 -1.04
CA GLU A 193 -9.48 11.88 -2.18
C GLU A 193 -8.39 12.47 -3.08
N ILE A 194 -8.25 11.93 -4.28
CA ILE A 194 -7.24 12.35 -5.25
C ILE A 194 -7.88 13.29 -6.25
N LEU A 195 -7.24 14.43 -6.47
CA LEU A 195 -7.63 15.41 -7.47
C LEU A 195 -7.02 15.03 -8.82
N ARG A 196 -7.84 15.08 -9.87
CA ARG A 196 -7.46 14.76 -11.25
C ARG A 196 -7.56 15.98 -12.14
#